data_AF-A0A6J1WS60-F1
#
_entry.id   AF-A0A6J1WS60-F1
#
_cell.length_a   1.000
_cell.length_b   1.000
_cell.length_c   1.000
_cell.angle_alpha   90.00
_cell.angle_beta   90.00
_cell.angle_gamma   90.00
#
_symmetry.space_group_name_H-M   'P 1'
#
loop_
_entity.id
_entity.type
_entity.pdbx_description
1 polymer ?
#
loop_
_entity_poly.entity_id
_entity_poly.type
_entity_poly.pdbx_seq_one_letter_code
_entity_poly.pdbx_strand_id
1 'polypeptide(L)'
;ASTVQNEPDPAVKAVKRAKFLKDKCPFYLQKLDEIIRSNNGHLAAGKLTWGDIYFAGLYSYLRYALEIPDLDQKYPSFKKLQDYVLSLPQLKQYLANAPQTDF
;
A
#
# COMPACT_ATOMS: atom_id res chain seq x y z
N ALA A 1 -9.12 -4.12 -8.57
CA ALA A 1 -7.86 -3.49 -9.04
C ALA A 1 -7.52 -3.93 -10.47
N SER A 2 -7.18 -5.21 -10.72
CA SER A 2 -6.79 -5.70 -12.06
C SER A 2 -7.82 -5.44 -13.18
N THR A 3 -9.13 -5.59 -12.91
CA THR A 3 -10.19 -5.33 -13.90
C THR A 3 -10.44 -3.85 -14.22
N VAL A 4 -9.95 -2.93 -13.38
CA VAL A 4 -10.04 -1.48 -13.61
C VAL A 4 -8.82 -1.01 -14.40
N GLN A 5 -7.64 -1.50 -14.04
CA GLN A 5 -6.38 -1.07 -14.64
C GLN A 5 -6.23 -1.56 -16.08
N ASN A 6 -6.70 -2.78 -16.37
CA ASN A 6 -6.65 -3.41 -17.69
C ASN A 6 -7.84 -3.08 -18.60
N GLU A 7 -8.71 -2.14 -18.21
CA GLU A 7 -9.82 -1.69 -19.06
C GLU A 7 -9.27 -0.83 -20.22
N PRO A 8 -9.49 -1.24 -21.50
CA PRO A 8 -8.97 -0.51 -22.64
C PRO A 8 -9.68 0.83 -22.89
N ASP A 9 -10.98 0.94 -22.57
CA ASP A 9 -11.73 2.19 -22.77
C ASP A 9 -11.47 3.19 -21.62
N PRO A 10 -10.90 4.38 -21.88
CA PRO A 10 -10.58 5.36 -20.84
C PRO A 10 -11.80 5.85 -20.04
N ALA A 11 -12.96 6.00 -20.69
CA ALA A 11 -14.19 6.45 -20.03
C ALA A 11 -14.75 5.36 -19.12
N VAL A 12 -14.81 4.11 -19.61
CA VAL A 12 -15.24 2.95 -18.80
C VAL A 12 -14.28 2.72 -17.63
N LYS A 13 -12.97 2.87 -17.87
CA LYS A 13 -11.93 2.78 -16.84
C LYS A 13 -12.13 3.81 -15.74
N ALA A 14 -12.39 5.06 -16.10
CA ALA A 14 -12.65 6.13 -15.12
C ALA A 14 -13.89 5.83 -14.26
N VAL A 15 -14.99 5.38 -14.87
CA VAL A 15 -16.22 5.01 -14.14
C VAL A 15 -15.99 3.82 -13.21
N LYS A 16 -15.36 2.74 -13.69
CA LYS A 16 -15.02 1.57 -12.86
C LYS A 16 -14.09 1.94 -11.70
N ARG A 17 -13.14 2.83 -11.95
CA ARG A 17 -12.21 3.34 -10.93
C ARG A 17 -12.92 4.15 -9.86
N ALA A 18 -13.74 5.12 -10.25
CA ALA A 18 -14.51 5.93 -9.31
C ALA A 18 -15.41 5.04 -8.43
N LYS A 19 -16.08 4.05 -9.03
CA LYS A 19 -16.89 3.08 -8.30
C LYS A 19 -16.07 2.26 -7.32
N PHE A 20 -14.92 1.74 -7.73
CA PHE A 20 -14.03 0.97 -6.85
C PHE A 20 -13.51 1.80 -5.68
N LEU A 21 -13.07 3.03 -5.95
CA LEU A 21 -12.56 3.97 -4.95
C LEU A 21 -13.64 4.38 -3.94
N LYS A 22 -14.90 4.50 -4.38
CA LYS A 22 -16.03 4.85 -3.51
C LYS A 22 -16.54 3.66 -2.70
N ASP A 23 -16.78 2.53 -3.36
CA ASP A 23 -17.61 1.46 -2.80
C ASP A 23 -16.79 0.37 -2.09
N LYS A 24 -15.52 0.17 -2.47
CA LYS A 24 -14.69 -0.96 -2.00
C LYS A 24 -13.46 -0.50 -1.24
N CYS A 25 -12.72 0.48 -1.77
CA CYS A 25 -11.46 0.93 -1.16
C CYS A 25 -11.58 1.31 0.32
N PRO A 26 -12.56 2.13 0.76
CA PRO A 26 -12.59 2.60 2.14
C PRO A 26 -12.68 1.45 3.15
N PHE A 27 -13.51 0.44 2.85
CA PHE A 27 -13.65 -0.75 3.68
C PHE A 27 -12.33 -1.52 3.83
N TYR A 28 -11.65 -1.83 2.72
CA TYR A 28 -10.42 -2.62 2.76
C TYR A 28 -9.25 -1.84 3.37
N LEU A 29 -9.12 -0.55 3.08
CA LEU A 29 -8.08 0.29 3.67
C LEU A 29 -8.28 0.45 5.18
N GLN A 30 -9.51 0.68 5.63
CA GLN A 30 -9.83 0.71 7.05
C GLN A 30 -9.51 -0.62 7.74
N LYS A 31 -9.91 -1.75 7.12
CA LYS A 31 -9.61 -3.08 7.67
C LYS A 31 -8.12 -3.34 7.77
N LEU A 32 -7.34 -2.94 6.77
CA LEU A 32 -5.89 -3.11 6.79
C LEU A 32 -5.24 -2.25 7.88
N ASP A 33 -5.71 -1.01 8.05
CA ASP A 33 -5.24 -0.13 9.13
C ASP A 33 -5.55 -0.71 10.52
N GLU A 34 -6.77 -1.25 10.71
CA GLU A 34 -7.15 -1.97 11.93
C GLU A 34 -6.23 -3.17 12.21
N ILE A 35 -5.90 -3.97 11.19
CA ILE A 35 -4.98 -5.11 11.31
C ILE A 35 -3.60 -4.63 11.78
N ILE A 36 -3.04 -3.59 11.15
CA ILE A 36 -1.72 -3.10 11.49
C ILE A 36 -1.68 -2.54 12.91
N ARG A 37 -2.70 -1.76 13.30
CA ARG A 37 -2.79 -1.22 14.67
C ARG A 37 -2.96 -2.31 15.72
N SER A 38 -3.78 -3.32 15.46
CA SER A 38 -4.01 -4.43 16.39
C SER A 38 -2.80 -5.35 16.57
N ASN A 39 -1.91 -5.39 15.58
CA ASN A 39 -0.68 -6.18 15.60
C ASN A 39 0.56 -5.32 15.92
N ASN A 40 0.41 -4.32 16.79
CA ASN A 40 1.52 -3.49 17.27
C ASN A 40 2.35 -2.83 16.14
N GLY A 41 1.67 -2.41 15.07
CA GLY A 41 2.32 -1.78 13.92
C GLY A 41 2.80 -2.75 12.85
N HIS A 42 2.47 -4.04 12.93
CA HIS A 42 2.82 -5.08 11.94
C HIS A 42 1.58 -5.70 11.30
N LEU A 43 1.73 -6.45 10.21
CA LEU A 43 0.60 -7.12 9.56
C LEU A 43 0.14 -8.39 10.29
N ALA A 44 1.02 -9.03 11.05
CA ALA A 44 0.70 -10.27 11.75
C ALA A 44 1.59 -10.49 12.97
N ALA A 45 1.11 -11.31 13.91
CA ALA A 45 1.87 -11.83 15.05
C ALA A 45 2.50 -10.77 15.99
N GLY A 46 2.09 -9.51 15.90
CA GLY A 46 2.62 -8.42 16.74
C GLY A 46 4.09 -8.07 16.50
N LYS A 47 4.72 -8.56 15.42
CA LYS A 47 6.17 -8.43 15.17
C LYS A 47 6.49 -8.48 13.67
N LEU A 48 7.74 -8.17 13.32
CA LEU A 48 8.22 -8.24 11.93
C LEU A 48 8.00 -9.64 11.33
N THR A 49 7.30 -9.68 10.20
CA THR A 49 7.08 -10.86 9.37
C THR A 49 7.33 -10.57 7.89
N TRP A 50 7.34 -11.61 7.05
CA TRP A 50 7.44 -11.44 5.60
C TRP A 50 6.31 -10.58 5.01
N GLY A 51 5.14 -10.55 5.66
CA GLY A 51 4.01 -9.72 5.24
C GLY A 51 4.34 -8.23 5.25
N ASP A 52 5.08 -7.78 6.27
CA ASP A 52 5.52 -6.38 6.38
C ASP A 52 6.46 -5.99 5.25
N ILE A 53 7.39 -6.89 4.90
CA ILE A 53 8.35 -6.70 3.80
C ILE A 53 7.61 -6.63 2.46
N TYR A 54 6.66 -7.54 2.24
CA TYR A 54 5.81 -7.52 1.05
C TYR A 54 5.01 -6.23 0.93
N PHE A 55 4.37 -5.80 2.03
CA PHE A 55 3.57 -4.59 2.05
C PHE A 55 4.41 -3.33 1.83
N ALA A 56 5.60 -3.23 2.43
CA ALA A 56 6.48 -2.09 2.25
C ALA A 56 6.90 -1.90 0.78
N GLY A 57 7.17 -3.00 0.06
CA GLY A 57 7.44 -2.97 -1.38
C GLY A 57 6.20 -2.68 -2.23
N LEU A 58 5.04 -3.20 -1.83
CA LEU A 58 3.77 -2.94 -2.52
C LEU A 58 3.26 -1.49 -2.31
N TYR A 59 3.64 -0.84 -1.22
CA TYR A 59 2.99 0.41 -0.78
C TYR A 59 3.16 1.56 -1.78
N SER A 60 4.34 1.72 -2.37
CA SER A 60 4.60 2.75 -3.39
C SER A 60 3.68 2.58 -4.60
N TYR A 61 3.54 1.35 -5.09
CA TYR A 61 2.56 1.00 -6.12
C TYR A 61 1.12 1.20 -5.65
N LEU A 62 0.77 0.86 -4.41
CA LEU A 62 -0.58 1.07 -3.87
C LEU A 62 -0.96 2.55 -3.92
N ARG A 63 -0.04 3.46 -3.58
CA ARG A 63 -0.27 4.91 -3.71
C ARG A 63 -0.52 5.31 -5.16
N TYR A 64 0.33 4.84 -6.06
CA TYR A 64 0.22 5.12 -7.48
C TYR A 64 -1.12 4.62 -8.05
N ALA A 65 -1.53 3.40 -7.71
CA ALA A 65 -2.76 2.80 -8.23
C ALA A 65 -4.03 3.46 -7.67
N LEU A 66 -4.00 3.88 -6.41
CA LEU A 66 -5.17 4.46 -5.75
C LEU A 66 -5.31 5.98 -6.02
N GLU A 67 -4.20 6.71 -6.15
CA GLU A 67 -4.13 8.18 -6.25
C GLU A 67 -5.01 8.89 -5.20
N ILE A 68 -5.05 8.35 -3.97
CA ILE A 68 -5.73 8.99 -2.85
C ILE A 68 -4.73 9.98 -2.22
N PRO A 69 -4.92 11.32 -2.36
CA PRO A 69 -3.90 12.30 -1.97
C PRO A 69 -3.57 12.27 -0.47
N ASP A 70 -4.57 11.96 0.36
CA ASP A 70 -4.50 12.00 1.82
C ASP A 70 -4.39 10.61 2.45
N LEU A 71 -3.91 9.60 1.70
CA LEU A 71 -3.83 8.21 2.16
C LEU A 71 -3.05 8.06 3.48
N ASP A 72 -1.90 8.71 3.60
CA ASP A 72 -1.08 8.68 4.84
C ASP A 72 -1.74 9.36 6.02
N GLN A 73 -2.51 10.41 5.76
CA GLN A 73 -3.16 11.17 6.81
C GLN A 73 -4.34 10.37 7.37
N LYS A 74 -5.07 9.68 6.50
CA LYS A 74 -6.17 8.78 6.87
C LYS A 74 -5.69 7.48 7.51
N TYR A 75 -4.60 6.91 7.02
CA TYR A 75 -4.07 5.61 7.46
C TYR A 75 -2.57 5.72 7.78
N PRO A 76 -2.18 6.43 8.85
CA PRO A 76 -0.77 6.65 9.19
C PRO A 76 -0.03 5.35 9.52
N SER A 77 -0.74 4.27 9.83
CA SER A 77 -0.16 2.94 10.08
C SER A 77 0.59 2.40 8.87
N PHE A 78 0.12 2.68 7.65
CA PHE A 78 0.74 2.18 6.42
C PHE A 78 2.13 2.75 6.21
N LYS A 79 2.23 4.09 6.28
CA LYS A 79 3.51 4.78 6.15
C LYS A 79 4.47 4.39 7.27
N LYS A 80 3.99 4.31 8.51
CA LYS A 80 4.83 3.88 9.65
C LYS A 80 5.41 2.48 9.44
N LEU A 81 4.60 1.54 8.94
CA LEU A 81 5.05 0.18 8.64
C LEU A 81 6.08 0.17 7.50
N GLN A 82 5.82 0.90 6.41
CA GLN A 82 6.78 1.02 5.31
C GLN A 82 8.10 1.63 5.79
N ASP A 83 8.05 2.77 6.48
CA ASP A 83 9.23 3.49 6.98
C ASP A 83 10.03 2.60 7.94
N TYR A 84 9.37 1.82 8.81
CA TYR A 84 10.01 0.84 9.68
C TYR A 84 10.77 -0.23 8.87
N VAL A 85 10.12 -0.86 7.88
CA VAL A 85 10.75 -1.89 7.06
C VAL A 85 11.93 -1.33 6.25
N LEU A 86 11.75 -0.17 5.61
CA LEU A 86 12.81 0.49 4.85
C LEU A 86 13.95 1.00 5.75
N SER A 87 13.73 1.11 7.06
CA SER A 87 14.78 1.46 8.01
C SER A 87 15.76 0.30 8.28
N LEU A 88 15.38 -0.94 7.99
CA LEU A 88 16.15 -2.15 8.29
C LEU A 88 17.52 -2.13 7.59
N PRO A 89 18.64 -2.33 8.31
CA PRO A 89 19.99 -2.16 7.75
C PRO A 89 20.27 -3.02 6.52
N GLN A 90 19.88 -4.30 6.56
CA GLN A 90 20.08 -5.23 5.45
C GLN A 90 19.29 -4.82 4.20
N LEU A 91 18.07 -4.30 4.38
CA LEU A 91 17.24 -3.85 3.28
C LEU A 91 17.77 -2.54 2.68
N LYS A 92 18.25 -1.60 3.51
CA LYS A 92 18.91 -0.37 3.02
C LYS A 92 20.09 -0.67 2.11
N GLN A 93 20.92 -1.65 2.47
CA GLN A 93 22.06 -2.06 1.66
C GLN A 93 21.62 -2.64 0.30
N TYR A 94 20.55 -3.45 0.29
CA TYR A 94 19.97 -3.96 -0.95
C TYR A 94 19.41 -2.83 -1.82
N LEU A 95 18.60 -1.95 -1.24
CA LEU A 95 17.93 -0.86 -1.95
C LEU A 95 18.90 0.17 -2.53
N ALA A 96 20.07 0.38 -1.91
CA ALA A 96 21.11 1.25 -2.45
C ALA A 96 21.63 0.79 -3.83
N ASN A 97 21.47 -0.50 -4.16
CA ASN A 97 21.90 -1.08 -5.43
C ASN A 97 20.72 -1.50 -6.32
N ALA A 98 19.48 -1.29 -5.88
CA ALA A 98 18.30 -1.68 -6.63
C ALA A 98 18.00 -0.64 -7.74
N PRO A 99 17.54 -1.09 -8.92
CA PRO A 99 17.04 -0.18 -9.95
C PRO A 99 15.92 0.70 -9.41
N GLN A 100 15.97 1.99 -9.73
CA GLN A 100 14.90 2.92 -9.38
C GLN A 100 13.77 2.79 -10.39
N THR A 101 12.53 2.79 -9.89
CA THR A 101 11.30 2.75 -10.66
C THR A 101 10.42 3.92 -10.25
N ASP A 102 9.50 4.33 -11.13
CA ASP A 102 8.60 5.46 -10.88
C ASP A 102 7.60 5.19 -9.74
N PHE A 103 7.44 3.92 -9.36
CA PHE A 103 6.58 3.41 -8.30
C PHE A 103 7.17 2.15 -7.66
#